data_AF-A0A383DAM4-F1
#
_entry.id   AF-A0A383DAM4-F1
#
_cell.length_a   1.000
_cell.length_b   1.000
_cell.length_c   1.000
_cell.angle_alpha   90.00
_cell.angle_beta   90.00
_cell.angle_gamma   90.00
#
_symmetry.space_group_name_H-M   'P 1'
#
loop_
_entity.id
_entity.type
_entity.pdbx_description
1 polymer ?
#
loop_
_entity_poly.entity_id
_entity_poly.type
_entity_poly.pdbx_seq_one_letter_code
_entity_poly.pdbx_strand_id
1 'polypeptide(L)'
;MSNDAHSVPPEEETEAEAASDAHHDDAAESGETTRTPSAEEVREQRDEYYDLLLRKTAEFDNYRKRVERERRELLHSAGAEVLEQLLPIIDDLERALDAVANSDTDGDDAYLRGFEIIRQQLLDLLSKHRVTPMDVLGA
;
A
#
# COMPACT_ATOMS: atom_id res chain seq x y z
N MET A 1 -37.69 22.27 38.27
CA MET A 1 -37.51 21.12 39.18
C MET A 1 -36.40 20.25 38.61
N SER A 2 -35.48 19.77 39.47
CA SER A 2 -34.09 19.32 39.21
C SER A 2 -33.11 20.49 39.34
N ASN A 3 -32.64 20.88 40.54
CA ASN A 3 -31.66 20.24 41.46
C ASN A 3 -30.33 19.91 40.74
N ASP A 4 -29.14 20.26 41.21
CA ASP A 4 -28.65 20.87 42.46
C ASP A 4 -27.19 21.28 42.13
N ALA A 5 -26.86 22.58 42.17
CA ALA A 5 -25.99 23.20 43.17
C ALA A 5 -24.64 22.50 43.45
N HIS A 6 -23.58 23.25 43.16
CA HIS A 6 -22.21 23.12 43.66
C HIS A 6 -22.10 22.55 45.07
N SER A 7 -21.24 21.54 45.24
CA SER A 7 -20.71 21.14 46.55
C SER A 7 -19.19 21.20 46.51
N VAL A 8 -18.67 22.25 47.13
CA VAL A 8 -17.28 22.41 47.58
C VAL A 8 -17.12 21.65 48.90
N PRO A 9 -16.06 20.86 49.11
CA PRO A 9 -15.63 20.46 50.44
C PRO A 9 -14.45 21.33 50.95
N PRO A 10 -14.27 21.40 52.28
CA PRO A 10 -13.95 22.64 52.99
C PRO A 10 -12.46 22.85 53.28
N GLU A 11 -12.13 24.11 53.58
CA GLU A 11 -10.88 24.60 54.16
C GLU A 11 -10.71 24.05 55.59
N GLU A 12 -9.53 23.48 55.88
CA GLU A 12 -9.04 23.30 57.24
C GLU A 12 -7.89 24.30 57.49
N GLU A 13 -8.18 25.32 58.28
CA GLU A 13 -7.19 26.14 58.97
C GLU A 13 -6.65 25.36 60.18
N THR A 14 -5.32 25.26 60.30
CA THR A 14 -4.66 25.10 61.59
C THR A 14 -3.43 26.01 61.65
N GLU A 15 -3.49 26.97 62.57
CA GLU A 15 -2.39 27.86 62.98
C GLU A 15 -1.55 27.24 64.12
N ALA A 16 -0.40 27.88 64.36
CA ALA A 16 0.60 27.72 65.44
C ALA A 16 1.73 26.69 65.14
N GLU A 17 3.03 26.98 65.30
CA GLU A 17 3.72 28.03 66.08
C GLU A 17 5.19 28.11 65.63
N ALA A 18 5.82 29.27 65.85
CA ALA A 18 7.19 29.61 65.45
C ALA A 18 8.27 29.05 66.40
N ALA A 19 9.47 28.74 65.88
CA ALA A 19 10.76 29.30 66.34
C ALA A 19 12.00 28.68 65.66
N SER A 20 12.85 29.58 65.13
CA SER A 20 14.33 29.55 65.17
C SER A 20 15.09 28.42 64.45
N ASP A 21 15.80 28.75 63.37
CA ASP A 21 17.24 29.02 63.47
C ASP A 21 17.75 29.71 62.18
N ALA A 22 18.58 30.73 62.33
CA ALA A 22 19.18 31.47 61.24
C ALA A 22 20.69 31.24 61.27
N HIS A 23 21.25 30.67 60.19
CA HIS A 23 22.64 30.75 59.73
C HIS A 23 22.79 29.75 58.55
N HIS A 24 23.56 29.94 57.49
CA HIS A 24 24.38 31.01 56.94
C HIS A 24 24.69 30.60 55.48
N ASP A 25 25.05 31.60 54.68
CA ASP A 25 25.40 31.61 53.26
C ASP A 25 26.30 30.48 52.70
N ASP A 26 26.02 30.17 51.43
CA ASP A 26 26.94 29.92 50.30
C ASP A 26 27.83 28.65 50.23
N ALA A 27 27.58 27.80 49.22
CA ALA A 27 28.56 27.34 48.23
C ALA A 27 28.05 26.22 47.28
N ALA A 28 28.30 26.43 45.98
CA ALA A 28 28.55 25.44 44.92
C ALA A 28 27.36 24.82 44.13
N GLU A 29 26.81 25.65 43.23
CA GLU A 29 26.95 25.51 41.78
C GLU A 29 27.16 24.10 41.19
N SER A 30 26.08 23.50 40.70
CA SER A 30 26.02 22.79 39.42
C SER A 30 24.58 22.79 38.94
N GLY A 31 24.10 24.00 38.63
CA GLY A 31 22.82 24.18 37.97
C GLY A 31 22.97 23.76 36.51
N GLU A 32 22.53 22.56 36.19
CA GLU A 32 22.14 22.21 34.83
C GLU A 32 20.95 23.11 34.48
N THR A 33 21.27 24.29 33.94
CA THR A 33 20.28 25.27 33.47
C THR A 33 19.60 24.67 32.26
N THR A 34 18.56 23.89 32.52
CA THR A 34 17.60 23.48 31.50
C THR A 34 16.93 24.75 31.01
N ARG A 35 17.47 25.34 29.94
CA ARG A 35 16.88 26.49 29.27
C ARG A 35 15.52 26.05 28.71
N THR A 36 14.45 26.47 29.34
CA THR A 36 13.11 26.35 28.76
C THR A 36 13.06 27.22 27.50
N PRO A 37 12.72 26.65 26.33
CA PRO A 37 12.67 27.41 25.09
C PRO A 37 11.64 28.53 25.19
N SER A 38 11.93 29.66 24.55
CA SER A 38 11.02 30.79 24.53
C SER A 38 9.76 30.44 23.73
N ALA A 39 8.65 31.13 24.02
CA ALA A 39 7.40 30.92 23.27
C ALA A 39 7.56 31.23 21.76
N GLU A 40 8.54 32.05 21.40
CA GLU A 40 8.85 32.41 20.01
C GLU A 40 9.66 31.30 19.32
N GLU A 41 10.67 30.74 20.00
CA GLU A 41 11.45 29.58 19.53
C GLU A 41 10.54 28.36 19.29
N VAL A 42 9.53 28.15 20.14
CA VAL A 42 8.54 27.06 19.98
C VAL A 42 7.61 27.30 18.79
N ARG A 43 7.20 28.55 18.53
CA ARG A 43 6.35 28.89 17.37
C ARG A 43 7.11 28.74 16.06
N GLU A 44 8.37 29.16 16.03
CA GLU A 44 9.21 29.06 14.85
C GLU A 44 9.47 27.59 14.48
N GLN A 45 9.79 26.75 15.47
CA GLN A 45 9.91 25.30 15.26
C GLN A 45 8.59 24.67 14.79
N ARG A 46 7.45 25.08 15.36
CA ARG A 46 6.14 24.60 14.92
C ARG A 46 5.90 24.93 13.44
N ASP A 47 6.21 26.15 13.02
CA ASP A 47 6.00 26.61 11.65
C ASP A 47 6.93 25.90 10.68
N GLU A 48 8.20 25.68 11.06
CA GLU A 48 9.16 24.88 10.29
C GLU A 48 8.67 23.43 10.10
N TYR A 49 8.20 22.78 11.17
CA TYR A 49 7.65 21.43 11.08
C TYR A 49 6.35 21.37 10.27
N TYR A 50 5.51 22.40 10.36
CA TYR A 50 4.28 22.49 9.58
C TYR A 50 4.59 22.61 8.08
N ASP A 51 5.55 23.44 7.71
CA ASP A 51 6.00 23.60 6.33
C ASP A 51 6.65 22.31 5.80
N LEU A 52 7.47 21.65 6.63
CA LEU A 52 8.05 20.35 6.29
C LEU A 52 6.95 19.31 6.07
N LEU A 53 5.95 19.26 6.95
CA LEU A 53 4.83 18.34 6.85
C LEU A 53 4.03 18.60 5.57
N LEU A 54 3.71 19.86 5.28
CA LEU A 54 2.98 20.26 4.07
C LEU A 54 3.73 19.87 2.79
N ARG A 55 5.05 20.05 2.78
CA ARG A 55 5.87 19.60 1.66
C ARG A 55 5.88 18.07 1.55
N LYS A 56 6.00 17.36 2.67
CA LYS A 56 6.01 15.88 2.70
C LYS A 56 4.68 15.28 2.26
N THR A 57 3.55 15.88 2.64
CA THR A 57 2.23 15.44 2.18
C THR A 57 2.08 15.64 0.67
N ALA A 58 2.55 16.77 0.13
CA ALA A 58 2.57 17.01 -1.31
C ALA A 58 3.48 16.01 -2.07
N GLU A 59 4.68 15.72 -1.54
CA GLU A 59 5.58 14.69 -2.09
C GLU A 59 4.90 13.30 -2.08
N PHE A 60 4.19 12.96 -1.01
CA PHE A 60 3.48 11.69 -0.88
C PHE A 60 2.30 11.58 -1.86
N ASP A 61 1.50 12.63 -2.03
CA ASP A 61 0.40 12.63 -3.00
C ASP A 61 0.90 12.47 -4.43
N ASN A 62 2.01 13.12 -4.77
CA ASN A 62 2.65 12.96 -6.08
C ASN A 62 3.19 11.53 -6.28
N TYR A 63 3.81 10.96 -5.24
CA TYR A 63 4.27 9.58 -5.27
C TYR A 63 3.12 8.61 -5.46
N ARG A 64 2.02 8.75 -4.71
CA ARG A 64 0.83 7.89 -4.81
C ARG A 64 0.23 7.92 -6.22
N LYS A 65 0.03 9.11 -6.79
CA LYS A 65 -0.45 9.28 -8.18
C LYS A 65 0.48 8.63 -9.19
N ARG A 66 1.80 8.70 -8.97
CA ARG A 66 2.79 8.05 -9.83
C ARG A 66 2.68 6.53 -9.76
N VAL A 67 2.64 5.96 -8.56
CA VAL A 67 2.52 4.52 -8.35
C VAL A 67 1.22 3.97 -8.94
N GLU A 68 0.10 4.67 -8.78
CA GLU A 68 -1.17 4.28 -9.37
C GLU A 68 -1.14 4.26 -10.91
N ARG A 69 -0.36 5.15 -11.53
CA ARG A 69 -0.16 5.17 -12.98
C ARG A 69 0.73 4.02 -13.44
N GLU A 70 1.89 3.86 -12.80
CA GLU A 70 2.84 2.78 -13.09
C GLU A 70 2.17 1.41 -12.93
N ARG A 71 1.37 1.21 -11.88
CA ARG A 71 0.61 -0.02 -11.69
C ARG A 71 -0.36 -0.29 -12.84
N ARG A 72 -1.06 0.72 -13.34
CA ARG A 72 -1.98 0.57 -14.48
C ARG A 72 -1.22 0.24 -15.76
N GLU A 73 -0.09 0.90 -16.00
CA GLU A 73 0.77 0.64 -17.15
C GLU A 73 1.36 -0.78 -17.11
N LEU A 74 1.78 -1.25 -15.93
CA LEU A 74 2.25 -2.63 -15.73
C LEU A 74 1.14 -3.65 -16.02
N LEU A 75 -0.08 -3.42 -15.51
CA LEU A 75 -1.21 -4.31 -15.80
C LEU A 75 -1.58 -4.33 -17.29
N HIS A 76 -1.54 -3.17 -17.94
CA HIS A 76 -1.84 -3.06 -19.37
C HIS A 76 -0.78 -3.75 -20.23
N SER A 77 0.50 -3.49 -19.96
CA SER A 77 1.62 -4.11 -20.69
C SER A 77 1.69 -5.62 -20.49
N ALA A 78 1.50 -6.11 -19.26
CA ALA A 78 1.43 -7.55 -19.00
C ALA A 78 0.26 -8.21 -19.74
N GLY A 79 -0.90 -7.55 -19.80
CA GLY A 79 -2.04 -8.03 -20.59
C GLY A 79 -1.75 -8.05 -22.09
N ALA A 80 -1.11 -7.01 -22.62
CA ALA A 80 -0.73 -6.93 -24.02
C ALA A 80 0.26 -8.06 -24.41
N GLU A 81 1.27 -8.32 -23.58
CA GLU A 81 2.24 -9.39 -23.82
C GLU A 81 1.59 -10.77 -23.91
N VAL A 82 0.63 -11.07 -23.02
CA VAL A 82 -0.10 -12.34 -23.06
C VAL A 82 -0.95 -12.45 -24.34
N LEU A 83 -1.62 -11.36 -24.72
CA LEU A 83 -2.45 -11.34 -25.94
C LEU A 83 -1.61 -11.51 -27.20
N GLU A 84 -0.45 -10.86 -27.30
CA GLU A 84 0.48 -11.02 -28.41
C GLU A 84 0.95 -12.47 -28.56
N GLN A 85 1.21 -13.16 -27.45
CA GLN A 85 1.59 -14.57 -27.48
C GLN A 85 0.42 -15.51 -27.82
N LEU A 86 -0.83 -15.07 -27.61
CA LEU A 86 -2.03 -15.83 -27.95
C LEU A 86 -2.39 -15.74 -29.44
N LEU A 87 -2.04 -14.64 -30.12
CA LEU A 87 -2.35 -14.43 -31.55
C LEU A 87 -1.93 -15.60 -32.46
N PRO A 88 -0.69 -16.15 -32.38
CA PRO A 88 -0.29 -17.28 -33.23
C PRO A 88 -1.18 -18.53 -33.06
N ILE A 89 -1.72 -18.75 -31.86
CA ILE A 89 -2.61 -19.89 -31.58
C ILE A 89 -3.96 -19.68 -32.26
N ILE A 90 -4.46 -18.44 -32.26
CA ILE A 90 -5.68 -18.07 -32.97
C ILE A 90 -5.45 -18.19 -34.48
N ASP A 91 -4.32 -17.71 -35.00
CA ASP A 91 -3.95 -17.86 -36.41
C ASP A 91 -3.85 -19.34 -36.83
N ASP A 92 -3.27 -20.20 -35.98
CA ASP A 92 -3.19 -21.64 -36.20
C ASP A 92 -4.59 -22.30 -36.20
N LEU A 93 -5.49 -21.83 -35.34
CA LEU A 93 -6.88 -22.29 -35.29
C LEU A 93 -7.67 -21.86 -36.52
N GLU A 94 -7.55 -20.60 -36.95
CA GLU A 94 -8.16 -20.11 -38.20
C GLU A 94 -7.64 -20.90 -39.40
N ARG A 95 -6.32 -21.14 -39.49
CA ARG A 95 -5.75 -21.98 -40.55
C ARG A 95 -6.31 -23.40 -40.54
N ALA A 96 -6.49 -24.00 -39.36
CA ALA A 96 -7.08 -25.32 -39.25
C ALA A 96 -8.54 -25.34 -39.71
N LEU A 97 -9.34 -24.32 -39.35
CA LEU A 97 -10.74 -24.17 -39.77
C LEU A 97 -10.87 -23.94 -41.28
N ASP A 98 -10.02 -23.08 -41.87
CA ASP A 98 -10.02 -22.84 -43.31
C ASP A 98 -9.62 -24.07 -44.11
N ALA A 99 -8.66 -24.86 -43.59
CA ALA A 99 -8.29 -26.13 -44.20
C ALA A 99 -9.47 -27.11 -44.22
N VAL A 100 -10.30 -27.15 -43.16
CA VAL A 100 -11.52 -27.96 -43.07
C VAL A 100 -12.58 -27.47 -44.07
N ALA A 101 -12.81 -26.16 -44.13
CA ALA A 101 -13.86 -25.58 -44.97
C ALA A 101 -13.60 -25.79 -46.48
N ASN A 102 -12.34 -25.92 -46.89
CA ASN A 102 -11.93 -26.02 -48.29
C ASN A 102 -11.45 -27.43 -48.71
N SER A 103 -11.54 -28.44 -47.84
CA SER A 103 -11.13 -29.81 -48.16
C SER A 103 -12.34 -30.71 -48.43
N ASP A 104 -12.43 -31.24 -49.66
CA ASP A 104 -13.45 -32.23 -50.09
C ASP A 104 -13.23 -33.65 -49.52
N THR A 105 -12.31 -33.83 -48.56
CA THR A 105 -11.91 -35.14 -48.04
C THR A 105 -12.50 -35.42 -46.65
N ASP A 106 -13.10 -36.60 -46.49
CA ASP A 106 -13.55 -37.23 -45.23
C ASP A 106 -12.35 -37.52 -44.29
N GLY A 107 -11.73 -36.45 -43.77
CA GLY A 107 -10.45 -36.50 -43.07
C GLY A 107 -10.52 -36.23 -41.58
N ASP A 108 -11.43 -36.89 -40.85
CA ASP A 108 -11.59 -36.77 -39.39
C ASP A 108 -10.25 -36.85 -38.62
N ASP A 109 -9.34 -37.70 -39.09
CA ASP A 109 -8.02 -37.94 -38.48
C ASP A 109 -7.05 -36.76 -38.65
N ALA A 110 -7.13 -36.01 -39.75
CA ALA A 110 -6.31 -34.82 -39.96
C ALA A 110 -6.81 -33.64 -39.11
N TYR A 111 -8.13 -33.55 -38.91
CA TYR A 111 -8.76 -32.54 -38.04
C TYR A 111 -8.37 -32.74 -36.58
N LEU A 112 -8.50 -33.96 -36.06
CA LEU A 112 -8.14 -34.28 -34.68
C LEU A 112 -6.67 -33.95 -34.38
N ARG A 113 -5.76 -34.27 -35.32
CA ARG A 113 -4.34 -33.94 -35.18
C ARG A 113 -4.07 -32.44 -35.19
N GLY A 114 -4.76 -31.66 -36.02
CA GLY A 114 -4.63 -30.21 -36.05
C GLY A 114 -5.05 -29.56 -34.73
N PHE A 115 -6.22 -29.96 -34.21
CA PHE A 115 -6.69 -29.49 -32.91
C PHE A 115 -5.81 -29.92 -31.74
N GLU A 116 -5.22 -31.12 -31.80
CA GLU A 116 -4.30 -31.60 -30.77
C GLU A 116 -3.00 -30.79 -30.72
N ILE A 117 -2.47 -30.38 -31.88
CA ILE A 117 -1.32 -29.48 -31.98
C ILE A 117 -1.64 -28.10 -31.37
N ILE A 118 -2.79 -27.51 -31.74
CA ILE A 118 -3.23 -26.20 -31.20
C ILE A 118 -3.41 -26.27 -29.68
N ARG A 119 -4.03 -27.36 -29.19
CA ARG A 119 -4.20 -27.60 -27.76
C ARG A 119 -2.84 -27.68 -27.05
N GLN A 120 -1.86 -28.38 -27.62
CA GLN A 120 -0.53 -28.47 -27.02
C GLN A 120 0.17 -27.11 -26.99
N GLN A 121 0.10 -26.32 -28.07
CA GLN A 121 0.66 -24.96 -28.11
C GLN A 121 0.03 -24.04 -27.04
N LEU A 122 -1.29 -24.16 -26.82
CA LEU A 122 -1.97 -23.41 -25.76
C LEU A 122 -1.52 -23.83 -24.36
N LEU A 123 -1.41 -25.13 -24.10
CA LEU A 123 -0.91 -25.65 -22.82
C LEU A 123 0.54 -25.22 -22.57
N ASP A 124 1.38 -25.26 -23.59
CA ASP A 124 2.76 -24.80 -23.51
C ASP A 124 2.83 -23.31 -23.19
N LEU A 125 1.98 -22.48 -23.81
CA LEU A 125 1.87 -21.05 -23.51
C LEU A 125 1.44 -20.81 -22.05
N LEU A 126 0.42 -21.52 -21.57
CA LEU A 126 -0.04 -21.41 -20.18
C LEU A 126 1.06 -21.84 -19.19
N SER A 127 1.82 -22.89 -19.51
CA SER A 127 2.92 -23.37 -18.69
C SER A 127 4.06 -22.34 -18.56
N LYS A 128 4.35 -21.57 -19.62
CA LYS A 128 5.30 -20.45 -19.59
C LYS A 128 4.86 -19.35 -18.61
N HIS A 129 3.55 -19.12 -18.52
CA HIS A 129 2.93 -18.22 -17.54
C HIS A 129 2.71 -18.87 -16.16
N ARG A 130 3.32 -20.03 -15.91
CA ARG A 130 3.23 -20.81 -14.65
C ARG A 130 1.82 -21.27 -14.31
N VAL A 131 0.95 -21.37 -15.31
CA VAL A 131 -0.40 -21.94 -15.19
C VAL A 131 -0.33 -23.40 -15.61
N THR A 132 -0.72 -24.30 -14.70
CA THR A 132 -0.78 -25.74 -14.98
C THR A 132 -2.20 -26.25 -14.82
N PRO A 133 -2.64 -27.21 -15.66
CA PRO A 133 -3.93 -27.84 -15.49
C PRO A 133 -3.98 -28.58 -14.15
N MET A 134 -5.11 -28.48 -13.46
CA MET A 134 -5.35 -29.24 -12.23
C MET A 134 -5.99 -30.58 -12.55
N ASP A 135 -5.49 -31.64 -11.92
CA ASP A 135 -6.11 -32.96 -12.02
C ASP A 135 -7.48 -32.93 -11.32
N VAL A 136 -8.53 -33.26 -12.07
CA VAL A 136 -9.88 -33.45 -11.55
C VAL A 136 -10.18 -34.94 -11.48
N LEU A 137 -10.67 -35.41 -10.32
CA LEU A 137 -11.09 -36.80 -10.16
C LEU A 137 -12.44 -37.00 -10.88
N GLY A 138 -12.39 -37.59 -12.08
CA GLY A 138 -13.57 -38.07 -12.81
C GLY A 138 -13.71 -37.47 -14.20
N ALA A 139 -13.23 -38.21 -15.20
CA ALA A 139 -13.63 -38.10 -16.60
C ALA A 139 -14.19 -39.45 -17.05
#